data_AF-A0A6F9DV90-F1
#
_entry.id   AF-A0A6F9DV90-F1
#
_cell.length_a   1.000
_cell.length_b   1.000
_cell.length_c   1.000
_cell.angle_alpha   90.00
_cell.angle_beta   90.00
_cell.angle_gamma   90.00
#
_symmetry.space_group_name_H-M   'P 1'
#
loop_
_entity.id
_entity.type
_entity.pdbx_description
1 polymer ?
#
loop_
_entity_poly.entity_id
_entity_poly.type
_entity_poly.pdbx_seq_one_letter_code
_entity_poly.pdbx_strand_id
1 'polypeptide(L)'
;MSTQESLEDSDEEFEDASGQISKDEILDLDSAMAEVNIAISLFFNNEFNEARKLMAEKSSTSMYHAIGVSTLRFMESVMTFENKDINEAMTCIKSAIQICNRHRRKQNLTTSFQKMLGLSETTELTDSELHAELIFAELNLYRSALTFIQDENLLSFIRGALKVRLCYQTYNYCYKIVAAEGFNLKQNCHHFHGGVMLGCGAFNIGLSLLPPRILSLLEWIGFSSDKQTGLDQLKTGYTSPNLRSSLISLFILGYNLFVSVHLGTHDADLVYTEKVLSEMLQKYPKGVYFHLFAGRLKQLQGNFTEAIDHLIQAAEIQTEWKQFSHICYWEIMWCHTFTMNWKSAAKYAEILRTESNWSKCVYSYLRAVFLYVDDKDGNAEEIRKLMREVPELKQRFAGKSIPMEKFITRKARKFLEQGEHLVMPVHEMAYAWNGLVMLKQNSELRNKLLQLIQQEQNSLEKRKALSPEKGSSSDVNKTKKSKDGKMNGNYFDDYCLLQLLKGACLRYGNQFLQAELCYTDIRENFKGIAKDHYLAPAGLSDLVWMWIEQGKTGEAAELLKFTKKTYTHYSMESRLHFRMQAAQLRLQECASKLQQSMH
;
A
#
# COMPACT_ATOMS: atom_id res chain seq x y z
N MET A 1 -23.47 -25.72 -32.17
CA MET A 1 -22.26 -26.02 -32.98
C MET A 1 -21.40 -24.76 -32.95
N SER A 2 -20.56 -24.61 -31.94
CA SER A 2 -19.18 -25.14 -31.90
C SER A 2 -18.21 -24.23 -32.65
N THR A 3 -17.77 -23.17 -31.98
CA THR A 3 -16.49 -22.52 -32.22
C THR A 3 -15.75 -22.49 -30.88
N GLN A 4 -15.12 -23.63 -30.56
CA GLN A 4 -13.95 -23.67 -29.70
C GLN A 4 -12.84 -22.91 -30.44
N GLU A 5 -12.61 -21.66 -30.08
CA GLU A 5 -11.30 -21.05 -30.29
C GLU A 5 -10.39 -21.60 -29.20
N SER A 6 -9.55 -22.53 -29.61
CA SER A 6 -8.42 -23.05 -28.86
C SER A 6 -7.57 -21.89 -28.36
N LEU A 7 -7.49 -21.77 -27.03
CA LEU A 7 -6.41 -21.07 -26.34
C LEU A 7 -5.12 -21.82 -26.70
N GLU A 8 -4.44 -21.37 -27.76
CA GLU A 8 -3.06 -21.77 -28.01
C GLU A 8 -2.21 -21.27 -26.85
N ASP A 9 -1.86 -22.22 -25.98
CA ASP A 9 -0.64 -22.17 -25.18
C ASP A 9 0.50 -21.84 -26.16
N SER A 10 0.96 -20.59 -26.14
CA SER A 10 2.31 -20.31 -26.62
C SER A 10 3.25 -20.95 -25.62
N ASP A 11 3.59 -22.20 -25.90
CA ASP A 11 4.69 -22.94 -25.32
C ASP A 11 5.88 -21.98 -25.11
N GLU A 12 6.11 -21.55 -23.85
CA GLU A 12 7.48 -21.28 -23.41
C GLU A 12 8.11 -22.68 -23.40
N GLU A 13 8.62 -23.12 -24.57
CA GLU A 13 9.39 -24.35 -24.75
C GLU A 13 10.38 -24.43 -23.57
N PHE A 14 10.12 -25.39 -22.68
CA PHE A 14 11.09 -25.80 -21.68
C PHE A 14 12.20 -26.52 -22.45
N GLU A 15 13.16 -25.76 -22.98
CA GLU A 15 14.42 -26.34 -23.42
C GLU A 15 15.05 -27.03 -22.21
N ASP A 16 15.02 -28.36 -22.22
CA ASP A 16 15.75 -29.21 -21.30
C ASP A 16 17.24 -29.10 -21.67
N ALA A 17 17.85 -27.98 -21.29
CA ALA A 17 19.30 -27.82 -21.29
C ALA A 17 19.87 -28.72 -20.19
N SER A 18 19.97 -30.01 -20.51
CA SER A 18 20.70 -31.04 -19.78
C SER A 18 22.20 -30.77 -19.88
N GLY A 19 22.65 -29.63 -19.36
CA GLY A 19 24.05 -29.45 -19.00
C GLY A 19 24.35 -30.39 -17.84
N GLN A 20 25.12 -31.44 -18.10
CA GLN A 20 25.71 -32.30 -17.07
C GLN A 20 26.61 -31.44 -16.18
N ILE A 21 26.04 -30.89 -15.10
CA ILE A 21 26.82 -30.34 -14.00
C ILE A 21 27.42 -31.54 -13.28
N SER A 22 28.74 -31.54 -13.10
CA SER A 22 29.44 -32.59 -12.37
C SER A 22 28.84 -32.68 -10.95
N LYS A 23 28.68 -33.91 -10.42
CA LYS A 23 28.14 -34.13 -9.07
C LYS A 23 28.95 -33.45 -7.95
N ASP A 24 30.16 -32.98 -8.26
CA ASP A 24 31.10 -32.37 -7.33
C ASP A 24 30.90 -30.83 -7.17
N GLU A 25 29.97 -30.20 -7.91
CA GLU A 25 29.71 -28.74 -7.84
C GLU A 25 28.39 -28.33 -7.14
N ILE A 26 27.60 -29.29 -6.63
CA ILE A 26 26.34 -28.99 -5.95
C ILE A 26 26.63 -28.69 -4.47
N LEU A 27 26.64 -27.41 -4.10
CA LEU A 27 26.71 -26.97 -2.71
C LEU A 27 25.56 -27.59 -1.91
N ASP A 28 25.86 -28.20 -0.76
CA ASP A 28 24.83 -28.77 0.11
C ASP A 28 23.91 -27.68 0.66
N LEU A 29 22.69 -28.09 1.01
CA LEU A 29 21.62 -27.18 1.40
C LEU A 29 21.97 -26.36 2.66
N ASP A 30 22.64 -26.97 3.63
CA ASP A 30 22.98 -26.35 4.91
C ASP A 30 24.03 -25.25 4.70
N SER A 31 25.09 -25.56 3.95
CA SER A 31 26.11 -24.59 3.55
C SER A 31 25.50 -23.42 2.77
N ALA A 32 24.59 -23.71 1.83
CA ALA A 32 23.91 -22.67 1.07
C ALA A 32 23.10 -21.72 1.94
N MET A 33 22.35 -22.25 2.91
CA MET A 33 21.54 -21.46 3.83
C MET A 33 22.40 -20.65 4.81
N ALA A 34 23.51 -21.21 5.29
CA ALA A 34 24.45 -20.52 6.17
C ALA A 34 25.10 -19.31 5.47
N GLU A 35 25.56 -19.47 4.22
CA GLU A 35 26.14 -18.38 3.42
C GLU A 35 25.10 -17.29 3.13
N VAL A 36 23.88 -17.68 2.75
CA VAL A 36 22.78 -16.72 2.53
C VAL A 36 22.39 -15.98 3.82
N ASN A 37 22.46 -16.63 4.98
CA ASN A 37 22.21 -15.97 6.27
C ASN A 37 23.22 -14.84 6.54
N ILE A 38 24.49 -15.04 6.18
CA ILE A 38 25.52 -14.00 6.26
C ILE A 38 25.15 -12.83 5.34
N ALA A 39 24.79 -13.13 4.09
CA ALA A 39 24.38 -12.11 3.13
C ALA A 39 23.13 -11.33 3.57
N ILE A 40 22.16 -11.99 4.22
CA ILE A 40 21.01 -11.34 4.85
C ILE A 40 21.46 -10.40 5.96
N SER A 41 22.42 -10.81 6.79
CA SER A 41 22.97 -9.94 7.84
C SER A 41 23.67 -8.70 7.25
N LEU A 42 24.46 -8.87 6.19
CA LEU A 42 25.08 -7.76 5.46
C LEU A 42 24.02 -6.79 4.92
N PHE A 43 22.99 -7.32 4.27
CA PHE A 43 21.87 -6.53 3.73
C PHE A 43 21.20 -5.67 4.81
N PHE A 44 20.83 -6.25 5.95
CA PHE A 44 20.18 -5.51 7.03
C PHE A 44 21.11 -4.56 7.81
N ASN A 45 22.43 -4.66 7.59
CA ASN A 45 23.44 -3.71 8.08
C ASN A 45 23.87 -2.69 7.01
N ASN A 46 23.10 -2.57 5.91
CA ASN A 46 23.29 -1.63 4.80
C ASN A 46 24.49 -1.92 3.89
N GLU A 47 25.07 -3.12 3.94
CA GLU A 47 26.13 -3.57 3.04
C GLU A 47 25.50 -4.28 1.82
N PHE A 48 24.71 -3.55 1.03
CA PHE A 48 23.85 -4.13 -0.01
C PHE A 48 24.67 -4.72 -1.17
N ASN A 49 25.72 -4.03 -1.58
CA ASN A 49 26.60 -4.50 -2.65
C ASN A 49 27.34 -5.79 -2.26
N GLU A 50 27.87 -5.87 -1.04
CA GLU A 50 28.55 -7.08 -0.55
C GLU A 50 27.57 -8.24 -0.37
N ALA A 51 26.38 -7.99 0.19
CA ALA A 51 25.31 -8.99 0.25
C ALA A 51 24.97 -9.55 -1.14
N ARG A 52 24.83 -8.68 -2.13
CA ARG A 52 24.52 -9.06 -3.52
C ARG A 52 25.65 -9.84 -4.16
N LYS A 53 26.90 -9.41 -3.98
CA LYS A 53 28.09 -10.07 -4.52
C LYS A 53 28.20 -11.50 -3.96
N LEU A 54 28.09 -11.65 -2.64
CA LEU A 54 28.13 -12.94 -1.97
C LEU A 54 27.04 -13.89 -2.50
N MET A 55 25.81 -13.39 -2.70
CA MET A 55 24.74 -14.21 -3.26
C MET A 55 24.92 -14.52 -4.76
N ALA A 56 25.54 -13.62 -5.53
CA ALA A 56 25.69 -13.77 -6.99
C ALA A 56 26.72 -14.82 -7.40
N GLU A 57 27.77 -15.02 -6.60
CA GLU A 57 28.86 -15.97 -6.90
C GLU A 57 28.34 -17.40 -7.15
N LYS A 58 27.28 -17.81 -6.45
CA LYS A 58 26.71 -19.16 -6.53
C LYS A 58 25.25 -19.17 -6.99
N SER A 59 24.75 -18.06 -7.54
CA SER A 59 23.34 -17.96 -7.95
C SER A 59 22.99 -18.83 -9.15
N SER A 60 23.97 -19.38 -9.88
CA SER A 60 23.78 -20.28 -11.02
C SER A 60 23.65 -21.76 -10.61
N THR A 61 24.12 -22.12 -9.41
CA THR A 61 24.24 -23.51 -8.94
C THR A 61 23.42 -23.78 -7.67
N SER A 62 23.14 -22.76 -6.84
CA SER A 62 22.40 -22.91 -5.58
C SER A 62 21.05 -22.19 -5.61
N MET A 63 19.97 -22.91 -5.33
CA MET A 63 18.61 -22.33 -5.30
C MET A 63 18.46 -21.20 -4.25
N TYR A 64 19.16 -21.30 -3.12
CA TYR A 64 19.11 -20.30 -2.04
C TYR A 64 19.85 -19.01 -2.41
N HIS A 65 20.99 -19.12 -3.09
CA HIS A 65 21.69 -17.99 -3.65
C HIS A 65 20.87 -17.32 -4.76
N ALA A 66 20.24 -18.13 -5.62
CA ALA A 66 19.38 -17.64 -6.71
C ALA A 66 18.16 -16.84 -6.20
N ILE A 67 17.44 -17.33 -5.18
CA ILE A 67 16.34 -16.55 -4.56
C ILE A 67 16.87 -15.32 -3.83
N GLY A 68 18.04 -15.41 -3.19
CA GLY A 68 18.68 -14.27 -2.53
C GLY A 68 18.93 -13.10 -3.49
N VAL A 69 19.66 -13.36 -4.59
CA VAL A 69 19.89 -12.34 -5.63
C VAL A 69 18.58 -11.84 -6.23
N SER A 70 17.64 -12.75 -6.51
CA SER A 70 16.33 -12.39 -7.07
C SER A 70 15.56 -11.46 -6.14
N THR A 71 15.62 -11.68 -4.82
CA THR A 71 14.98 -10.82 -3.81
C THR A 71 15.62 -9.43 -3.80
N LEU A 72 16.95 -9.34 -3.79
CA LEU A 72 17.66 -8.05 -3.81
C LEU A 72 17.35 -7.26 -5.08
N ARG A 73 17.36 -7.92 -6.25
CA ARG A 73 17.01 -7.30 -7.53
C ARG A 73 15.54 -6.90 -7.61
N PHE A 74 14.64 -7.71 -7.05
CA PHE A 74 13.23 -7.36 -6.93
C PHE A 74 13.07 -6.08 -6.11
N MET A 75 13.67 -6.00 -4.92
CA MET A 75 13.61 -4.82 -4.05
C MET A 75 14.20 -3.58 -4.72
N GLU A 76 15.37 -3.70 -5.36
CA GLU A 76 16.01 -2.63 -6.13
C GLU A 76 15.08 -2.11 -7.23
N SER A 77 14.53 -3.01 -8.06
CA SER A 77 13.65 -2.63 -9.18
C SER A 77 12.36 -1.95 -8.74
N VAL A 78 11.77 -2.38 -7.62
CA VAL A 78 10.59 -1.73 -7.04
C VAL A 78 10.98 -0.33 -6.55
N MET A 79 12.11 -0.19 -5.86
CA MET A 79 12.52 1.11 -5.31
C MET A 79 12.96 2.12 -6.36
N THR A 80 13.70 1.70 -7.39
CA THR A 80 14.17 2.58 -8.46
C THR A 80 13.04 2.95 -9.42
N PHE A 81 12.11 2.02 -9.61
CA PHE A 81 11.03 2.11 -10.59
C PHE A 81 11.57 2.35 -12.02
N GLU A 82 12.78 1.86 -12.32
CA GLU A 82 13.41 1.98 -13.62
C GLU A 82 13.17 0.74 -14.48
N ASN A 83 12.78 0.94 -15.74
CA ASN A 83 12.52 -0.16 -16.67
C ASN A 83 13.74 -1.08 -16.84
N LYS A 84 14.96 -0.53 -16.77
CA LYS A 84 16.19 -1.32 -16.82
C LYS A 84 16.29 -2.31 -15.65
N ASP A 85 16.14 -1.81 -14.42
CA ASP A 85 16.24 -2.64 -13.22
C ASP A 85 15.10 -3.66 -13.13
N ILE A 86 13.89 -3.28 -13.56
CA ILE A 86 12.74 -4.21 -13.67
C ILE A 86 13.05 -5.35 -14.64
N ASN A 87 13.65 -5.06 -15.80
CA ASN A 87 14.04 -6.07 -16.78
C ASN A 87 15.16 -6.99 -16.27
N GLU A 88 16.16 -6.43 -15.60
CA GLU A 88 17.24 -7.20 -14.96
C GLU A 88 16.70 -8.14 -13.88
N ALA A 89 15.82 -7.63 -13.00
CA ALA A 89 15.17 -8.43 -11.97
C ALA A 89 14.31 -9.55 -12.58
N MET A 90 13.52 -9.25 -13.61
CA MET A 90 12.71 -10.26 -14.32
C MET A 90 13.56 -11.36 -14.94
N THR A 91 14.71 -11.00 -15.54
CA THR A 91 15.65 -11.97 -16.12
C THR A 91 16.25 -12.85 -15.04
N CYS A 92 16.75 -12.23 -13.96
CA CYS A 92 17.31 -12.94 -12.82
C CYS A 92 16.31 -13.92 -12.20
N ILE A 93 15.06 -13.49 -11.99
CA ILE A 93 13.99 -14.33 -11.45
C ILE A 93 13.68 -15.51 -12.37
N LYS A 94 13.66 -15.31 -13.70
CA LYS A 94 13.44 -16.41 -14.67
C LYS A 94 14.56 -17.46 -14.57
N SER A 95 15.82 -17.04 -14.53
CA SER A 95 16.96 -17.94 -14.34
C SER A 95 16.90 -18.68 -13.01
N ALA A 96 16.52 -18.00 -11.92
CA ALA A 96 16.34 -18.62 -10.62
C ALA A 96 15.22 -19.68 -10.62
N ILE A 97 14.12 -19.45 -11.35
CA ILE A 97 13.03 -20.44 -11.51
C ILE A 97 13.54 -21.69 -12.22
N GLN A 98 14.39 -21.55 -13.25
CA GLN A 98 14.98 -22.69 -13.95
C GLN A 98 15.85 -23.54 -13.02
N ILE A 99 16.70 -22.90 -12.20
CA ILE A 99 17.54 -23.58 -11.20
C ILE A 99 16.65 -24.30 -10.19
N CYS A 100 15.64 -23.62 -9.65
CA CYS A 100 14.70 -24.17 -8.70
C CYS A 100 13.99 -25.42 -9.25
N ASN A 101 13.56 -25.39 -10.52
CA ASN A 101 12.90 -26.53 -11.17
C ASN A 101 13.79 -27.77 -11.31
N ARG A 102 15.13 -27.63 -11.37
CA ARG A 102 16.06 -28.77 -11.37
C ARG A 102 16.04 -29.56 -10.07
N HIS A 103 15.76 -28.88 -8.95
CA HIS A 103 15.67 -29.47 -7.61
C HIS A 103 14.25 -29.89 -7.21
N ARG A 104 13.23 -29.48 -7.98
CA ARG A 104 11.86 -29.92 -7.77
C ARG A 104 11.68 -31.36 -8.24
N ARG A 105 10.79 -32.08 -7.57
CA ARG A 105 10.44 -33.45 -7.96
C ARG A 105 9.87 -33.44 -9.38
N LYS A 106 10.52 -34.15 -10.31
CA LYS A 106 10.01 -34.33 -11.68
C LYS A 106 8.64 -35.03 -11.61
N GLN A 107 7.58 -34.33 -12.02
CA GLN A 107 6.23 -34.88 -11.98
C GLN A 107 5.98 -35.69 -13.26
N ASN A 108 5.67 -36.97 -13.14
CA ASN A 108 5.01 -37.69 -14.22
C ASN A 108 3.56 -37.19 -14.26
N LEU A 109 3.03 -36.89 -15.46
CA LEU A 109 1.69 -36.32 -15.69
C LEU A 109 0.55 -37.02 -14.90
N THR A 110 0.70 -38.31 -14.61
CA THR A 110 -0.23 -39.13 -13.81
C THR A 110 -0.24 -38.79 -12.31
N THR A 111 0.90 -38.39 -11.74
CA THR A 111 1.04 -38.03 -10.32
C THR A 111 0.48 -36.63 -9.99
N SER A 112 0.54 -35.68 -10.94
CA SER A 112 -0.04 -34.34 -10.79
C SER A 112 -1.58 -34.39 -10.70
N PHE A 113 -2.20 -35.27 -11.49
CA PHE A 113 -3.65 -35.47 -11.49
C PHE A 113 -4.13 -36.12 -10.17
N GLN A 114 -3.39 -37.11 -9.65
CA GLN A 114 -3.67 -37.74 -8.35
C GLN A 114 -3.49 -36.77 -7.16
N LYS A 115 -2.47 -35.91 -7.18
CA LYS A 115 -2.26 -34.85 -6.17
C LYS A 115 -3.33 -33.77 -6.23
N MET A 116 -3.76 -33.38 -7.43
CA MET A 116 -4.85 -32.40 -7.63
C MET A 116 -6.20 -32.92 -7.11
N LEU A 117 -6.44 -34.24 -7.19
CA LEU A 117 -7.62 -34.92 -6.67
C LEU A 117 -7.56 -35.27 -5.18
N GLY A 118 -6.46 -34.96 -4.48
CA GLY A 118 -6.29 -35.28 -3.06
C GLY A 118 -6.15 -36.78 -2.76
N LEU A 119 -5.76 -37.58 -3.75
CA LEU A 119 -5.74 -39.06 -3.69
C LEU A 119 -4.34 -39.67 -3.50
N SER A 120 -3.29 -38.90 -3.17
CA SER A 120 -1.96 -39.48 -2.92
C SER A 120 -1.59 -39.49 -1.44
N GLU A 121 -1.18 -40.66 -0.93
CA GLU A 121 -0.33 -40.76 0.26
C GLU A 121 0.86 -39.80 0.13
N THR A 122 1.17 -39.10 1.22
CA THR A 122 2.33 -38.23 1.37
C THR A 122 3.61 -39.02 1.10
N THR A 123 4.02 -39.13 -0.16
CA THR A 123 5.34 -39.65 -0.50
C THR A 123 6.36 -38.68 0.08
N GLU A 124 7.24 -39.17 0.95
CA GLU A 124 8.26 -38.39 1.65
C GLU A 124 9.09 -37.56 0.65
N LEU A 125 8.86 -36.25 0.61
CA LEU A 125 9.71 -35.32 -0.12
C LEU A 125 11.04 -35.18 0.62
N THR A 126 12.14 -35.11 -0.11
CA THR A 126 13.43 -34.72 0.46
C THR A 126 13.40 -33.27 0.95
N ASP A 127 14.31 -32.88 1.84
CA ASP A 127 14.42 -31.49 2.30
C ASP A 127 14.69 -30.53 1.13
N SER A 128 15.56 -30.90 0.19
CA SER A 128 15.83 -30.08 -1.00
C SER A 128 14.59 -29.87 -1.87
N GLU A 129 13.76 -30.90 -2.07
CA GLU A 129 12.53 -30.78 -2.87
C GLU A 129 11.49 -29.90 -2.19
N LEU A 130 11.36 -29.97 -0.85
CA LEU A 130 10.47 -29.08 -0.10
C LEU A 130 10.86 -27.61 -0.26
N HIS A 131 12.15 -27.31 -0.03
CA HIS A 131 12.66 -25.96 -0.17
C HIS A 131 12.54 -25.44 -1.61
N ALA A 132 12.70 -26.31 -2.61
CA ALA A 132 12.47 -25.95 -4.00
C ALA A 132 11.00 -25.61 -4.31
N GLU A 133 10.01 -26.32 -3.74
CA GLU A 133 8.59 -25.94 -3.91
C GLU A 133 8.29 -24.56 -3.31
N LEU A 134 8.84 -24.27 -2.13
CA LEU A 134 8.68 -22.97 -1.47
C LEU A 134 9.32 -21.84 -2.27
N ILE A 135 10.59 -21.99 -2.67
CA ILE A 135 11.32 -20.98 -3.44
C ILE A 135 10.65 -20.74 -4.80
N PHE A 136 10.12 -21.79 -5.44
CA PHE A 136 9.36 -21.66 -6.67
C PHE A 136 8.12 -20.77 -6.49
N ALA A 137 7.39 -20.91 -5.37
CA ALA A 137 6.27 -20.05 -5.06
C ALA A 137 6.72 -18.59 -4.91
N GLU A 138 7.80 -18.33 -4.17
CA GLU A 138 8.35 -16.98 -3.96
C GLU A 138 8.78 -16.30 -5.26
N LEU A 139 9.55 -17.00 -6.10
CA LEU A 139 10.02 -16.45 -7.38
C LEU A 139 8.86 -16.12 -8.31
N ASN A 140 7.81 -16.98 -8.34
CA ASN A 140 6.62 -16.69 -9.14
C ASN A 140 5.84 -15.49 -8.61
N LEU A 141 5.85 -15.26 -7.29
CA LEU A 141 5.24 -14.06 -6.71
C LEU A 141 5.99 -12.80 -7.16
N TYR A 142 7.32 -12.78 -7.08
CA TYR A 142 8.15 -11.67 -7.57
C TYR A 142 7.94 -11.42 -9.07
N ARG A 143 7.99 -12.48 -9.89
CA ARG A 143 7.73 -12.39 -11.34
C ARG A 143 6.34 -11.82 -11.63
N SER A 144 5.33 -12.22 -10.87
CA SER A 144 3.95 -11.72 -11.03
C SER A 144 3.84 -10.24 -10.69
N ALA A 145 4.43 -9.83 -9.55
CA ALA A 145 4.43 -8.44 -9.12
C ALA A 145 5.10 -7.52 -10.17
N LEU A 146 6.27 -7.90 -10.68
CA LEU A 146 6.94 -7.13 -11.74
C LEU A 146 6.19 -7.15 -13.07
N THR A 147 5.49 -8.24 -13.41
CA THR A 147 4.64 -8.29 -14.62
C THR A 147 3.55 -7.21 -14.59
N PHE A 148 2.95 -6.93 -13.43
CA PHE A 148 1.95 -5.87 -13.28
C PHE A 148 2.54 -4.45 -13.36
N ILE A 149 3.84 -4.30 -13.10
CA ILE A 149 4.56 -3.02 -13.23
C ILE A 149 4.95 -2.79 -14.69
N GLN A 150 5.47 -3.82 -15.36
CA GLN A 150 6.12 -3.71 -16.66
C GLN A 150 5.16 -3.57 -17.83
N ASP A 151 4.03 -4.27 -17.82
CA ASP A 151 3.17 -4.42 -19.00
C ASP A 151 1.76 -3.88 -18.78
N GLU A 152 1.32 -3.01 -19.68
CA GLU A 152 -0.01 -2.39 -19.68
C GLU A 152 -1.08 -3.26 -20.37
N ASN A 153 -0.69 -4.39 -20.98
CA ASN A 153 -1.58 -5.24 -21.76
C ASN A 153 -2.44 -6.19 -20.91
N LEU A 154 -3.70 -6.38 -21.31
CA LEU A 154 -4.65 -7.30 -20.68
C LEU A 154 -4.14 -8.74 -20.64
N LEU A 155 -3.44 -9.19 -21.69
CA LEU A 155 -2.85 -10.54 -21.71
C LEU A 155 -1.81 -10.74 -20.60
N SER A 156 -0.98 -9.72 -20.35
CA SER A 156 0.03 -9.77 -19.30
C SER A 156 -0.58 -9.67 -17.90
N PHE A 157 -1.70 -8.95 -17.76
CA PHE A 157 -2.51 -8.99 -16.54
C PHE A 157 -3.06 -10.41 -16.26
N ILE A 158 -3.60 -11.09 -17.27
CA ILE A 158 -4.09 -12.47 -17.14
C ILE A 158 -2.95 -13.42 -16.76
N ARG A 159 -1.80 -13.33 -17.45
CA ARG A 159 -0.60 -14.13 -17.14
C ARG A 159 -0.11 -13.88 -15.71
N GLY A 160 -0.11 -12.63 -15.25
CA GLY A 160 0.21 -12.26 -13.87
C GLY A 160 -0.76 -12.91 -12.88
N ALA A 161 -2.07 -12.83 -13.13
CA ALA A 161 -3.10 -13.43 -12.27
C ALA A 161 -2.99 -14.97 -12.18
N LEU A 162 -2.71 -15.65 -13.30
CA LEU A 162 -2.49 -17.11 -13.32
C LEU A 162 -1.29 -17.52 -12.46
N LYS A 163 -0.20 -16.74 -12.49
CA LYS A 163 0.98 -17.00 -11.67
C LYS A 163 0.73 -16.72 -10.19
N VAL A 164 -0.03 -15.69 -9.84
CA VAL A 164 -0.48 -15.45 -8.45
C VAL A 164 -1.31 -16.63 -7.94
N ARG A 165 -2.20 -17.18 -8.77
CA ARG A 165 -2.97 -18.40 -8.44
C ARG A 165 -2.06 -19.61 -8.20
N LEU A 166 -1.11 -19.85 -9.10
CA LEU A 166 -0.14 -20.94 -8.94
C LEU A 166 0.63 -20.80 -7.62
N CYS A 167 1.13 -19.59 -7.34
CA CYS A 167 1.85 -19.27 -6.12
C CYS A 167 1.00 -19.56 -4.87
N TYR A 168 -0.24 -19.10 -4.83
CA TYR A 168 -1.17 -19.35 -3.73
C TYR A 168 -1.44 -20.85 -3.52
N GLN A 169 -1.63 -21.61 -4.59
CA GLN A 169 -1.83 -23.06 -4.52
C GLN A 169 -0.58 -23.79 -3.99
N THR A 170 0.62 -23.40 -4.43
CA THR A 170 1.87 -23.96 -3.94
C THR A 170 2.08 -23.65 -2.45
N TYR A 171 1.77 -22.43 -2.00
CA TYR A 171 1.82 -22.10 -0.57
C TYR A 171 0.83 -22.91 0.26
N ASN A 172 -0.39 -23.09 -0.20
CA ASN A 172 -1.37 -23.95 0.48
C ASN A 172 -0.93 -25.41 0.55
N TYR A 173 -0.28 -25.92 -0.50
CA TYR A 173 0.34 -27.23 -0.48
C TYR A 173 1.43 -27.33 0.59
N CYS A 174 2.35 -26.35 0.62
CA CYS A 174 3.41 -26.29 1.63
C CYS A 174 2.86 -26.15 3.05
N TYR A 175 1.79 -25.38 3.24
CA TYR A 175 1.12 -25.22 4.54
C TYR A 175 0.51 -26.53 5.04
N LYS A 176 -0.09 -27.34 4.17
CA LYS A 176 -0.59 -28.67 4.53
C LYS A 176 0.53 -29.60 5.00
N ILE A 177 1.73 -29.48 4.43
CA ILE A 177 2.91 -30.25 4.86
C ILE A 177 3.37 -29.80 6.25
N VAL A 178 3.43 -28.49 6.49
CA VAL A 178 3.76 -27.94 7.82
C VAL A 178 2.76 -28.40 8.88
N ALA A 179 1.47 -28.45 8.54
CA ALA A 179 0.41 -28.87 9.45
C ALA A 179 0.32 -30.39 9.66
N ALA A 180 1.10 -31.19 8.93
CA ALA A 180 1.08 -32.65 9.05
C ALA A 180 1.86 -33.12 10.29
N GLU A 181 1.38 -34.21 10.91
CA GLU A 181 2.08 -34.85 12.03
C GLU A 181 3.48 -35.34 11.58
N GLY A 182 4.51 -35.08 12.41
CA GLY A 182 5.89 -35.48 12.13
C GLY A 182 6.73 -34.51 11.29
N PHE A 183 6.19 -33.36 10.84
CA PHE A 183 6.95 -32.36 10.08
C PHE A 183 8.23 -31.87 10.78
N ASN A 184 8.20 -31.78 12.12
CA ASN A 184 9.33 -31.32 12.94
C ASN A 184 10.54 -32.26 12.94
N LEU A 185 10.48 -33.42 12.29
CA LEU A 185 11.56 -34.42 12.25
C LEU A 185 12.63 -34.14 11.17
N LYS A 186 12.46 -33.10 10.35
CA LYS A 186 13.40 -32.76 9.26
C LYS A 186 14.45 -31.74 9.72
N GLN A 187 15.71 -31.93 9.28
CA GLN A 187 16.89 -31.16 9.72
C GLN A 187 16.74 -29.65 9.47
N ASN A 188 16.05 -29.26 8.39
CA ASN A 188 15.85 -27.85 8.01
C ASN A 188 14.38 -27.40 8.03
N CYS A 189 13.54 -28.05 8.83
CA CYS A 189 12.10 -27.79 8.89
C CYS A 189 11.76 -26.34 9.26
N HIS A 190 12.55 -25.71 10.14
CA HIS A 190 12.31 -24.36 10.64
C HIS A 190 12.47 -23.27 9.55
N HIS A 191 13.43 -23.43 8.64
CA HIS A 191 13.62 -22.52 7.50
C HIS A 191 12.48 -22.60 6.48
N PHE A 192 12.01 -23.82 6.20
CA PHE A 192 10.83 -24.04 5.36
C PHE A 192 9.57 -23.47 6.03
N HIS A 193 9.36 -23.80 7.30
CA HIS A 193 8.26 -23.30 8.11
C HIS A 193 8.17 -21.77 8.09
N GLY A 194 9.29 -21.07 8.34
CA GLY A 194 9.35 -19.62 8.29
C GLY A 194 8.91 -19.03 6.94
N GLY A 195 9.32 -19.63 5.83
CA GLY A 195 8.90 -19.17 4.50
C GLY A 195 7.44 -19.48 4.17
N VAL A 196 6.93 -20.62 4.61
CA VAL A 196 5.49 -20.93 4.50
C VAL A 196 4.66 -19.93 5.29
N MET A 197 5.06 -19.61 6.52
CA MET A 197 4.39 -18.59 7.35
C MET A 197 4.42 -17.20 6.71
N LEU A 198 5.57 -16.79 6.14
CA LEU A 198 5.68 -15.52 5.39
C LEU A 198 4.69 -15.48 4.23
N GLY A 199 4.72 -16.49 3.35
CA GLY A 199 3.89 -16.51 2.15
C GLY A 199 2.40 -16.61 2.44
N CYS A 200 1.98 -17.59 3.24
CA CYS A 200 0.59 -17.75 3.64
C CYS A 200 0.07 -16.51 4.38
N GLY A 201 0.87 -15.95 5.29
CA GLY A 201 0.53 -14.73 6.03
C GLY A 201 0.33 -13.54 5.09
N ALA A 202 1.25 -13.34 4.16
CA ALA A 202 1.17 -12.28 3.16
C ALA A 202 -0.04 -12.43 2.23
N PHE A 203 -0.37 -13.65 1.77
CA PHE A 203 -1.56 -13.91 0.96
C PHE A 203 -2.85 -13.65 1.72
N ASN A 204 -2.97 -14.17 2.95
CA ASN A 204 -4.14 -13.96 3.79
C ASN A 204 -4.42 -12.47 4.01
N ILE A 205 -3.39 -11.69 4.35
CA ILE A 205 -3.53 -10.25 4.52
C ILE A 205 -3.84 -9.58 3.17
N GLY A 206 -3.05 -9.83 2.14
CA GLY A 206 -3.20 -9.19 0.83
C GLY A 206 -4.57 -9.42 0.19
N LEU A 207 -5.09 -10.64 0.25
CA LEU A 207 -6.41 -11.00 -0.25
C LEU A 207 -7.53 -10.37 0.60
N SER A 208 -7.36 -10.28 1.92
CA SER A 208 -8.35 -9.64 2.80
C SER A 208 -8.55 -8.15 2.51
N LEU A 209 -7.58 -7.52 1.86
CA LEU A 209 -7.66 -6.13 1.44
C LEU A 209 -8.46 -5.96 0.13
N LEU A 210 -8.72 -7.01 -0.65
CA LEU A 210 -9.36 -6.87 -1.97
C LEU A 210 -10.87 -6.60 -1.87
N PRO A 211 -11.47 -5.74 -2.73
CA PRO A 211 -12.91 -5.47 -2.78
C PRO A 211 -13.77 -6.74 -2.75
N PRO A 212 -14.96 -6.76 -2.09
CA PRO A 212 -15.76 -7.98 -1.93
C PRO A 212 -16.14 -8.65 -3.25
N ARG A 213 -16.36 -7.87 -4.32
CA ARG A 213 -16.65 -8.40 -5.65
C ARG A 213 -15.47 -9.17 -6.26
N ILE A 214 -14.25 -8.72 -5.98
CA ILE A 214 -13.03 -9.40 -6.44
C ILE A 214 -12.78 -10.61 -5.53
N LEU A 215 -12.93 -10.44 -4.22
CA LEU A 215 -12.78 -11.53 -3.25
C LEU A 215 -13.74 -12.69 -3.57
N SER A 216 -15.04 -12.42 -3.78
CA SER A 216 -16.03 -13.45 -4.10
C SER A 216 -15.71 -14.22 -5.39
N LEU A 217 -15.13 -13.54 -6.39
CA LEU A 217 -14.68 -14.19 -7.62
C LEU A 217 -13.46 -15.08 -7.35
N LEU A 218 -12.52 -14.62 -6.54
CA LEU A 218 -11.35 -15.42 -6.16
C LEU A 218 -11.74 -16.62 -5.29
N GLU A 219 -12.66 -16.44 -4.34
CA GLU A 219 -13.19 -17.50 -3.49
C GLU A 219 -13.84 -18.62 -4.30
N TRP A 220 -14.62 -18.26 -5.32
CA TRP A 220 -15.22 -19.23 -6.23
C TRP A 220 -14.18 -20.10 -6.96
N ILE A 221 -13.00 -19.55 -7.25
CA ILE A 221 -11.90 -20.28 -7.92
C ILE A 221 -10.98 -20.97 -6.89
N GLY A 222 -11.31 -20.92 -5.59
CA GLY A 222 -10.63 -21.66 -4.52
C GLY A 222 -9.61 -20.85 -3.69
N PHE A 223 -9.64 -19.51 -3.77
CA PHE A 223 -8.93 -18.69 -2.80
C PHE A 223 -9.72 -18.63 -1.48
N SER A 224 -9.02 -18.53 -0.37
CA SER A 224 -9.61 -18.25 0.93
C SER A 224 -8.65 -17.30 1.65
N SER A 225 -9.19 -16.35 2.38
CA SER A 225 -8.36 -15.39 3.11
C SER A 225 -8.99 -15.08 4.45
N ASP A 226 -8.18 -15.17 5.49
CA ASP A 226 -8.53 -14.66 6.81
C ASP A 226 -7.40 -13.77 7.34
N LYS A 227 -7.73 -12.51 7.61
CA LYS A 227 -6.73 -11.50 7.99
C LYS A 227 -6.06 -11.85 9.31
N GLN A 228 -6.83 -12.31 10.30
CA GLN A 228 -6.32 -12.62 11.64
C GLN A 228 -5.37 -13.82 11.57
N THR A 229 -5.76 -14.89 10.88
CA THR A 229 -4.91 -16.03 10.54
C THR A 229 -3.63 -15.57 9.87
N GLY A 230 -3.71 -14.64 8.91
CA GLY A 230 -2.54 -14.08 8.24
C GLY A 230 -1.57 -13.37 9.19
N LEU A 231 -2.09 -12.55 10.10
CA LEU A 231 -1.29 -11.88 11.14
C LEU A 231 -0.64 -12.89 12.10
N ASP A 232 -1.38 -13.92 12.51
CA ASP A 232 -0.89 -14.95 13.43
C ASP A 232 0.19 -15.83 12.79
N GLN A 233 0.05 -16.14 11.49
CA GLN A 233 1.08 -16.82 10.70
C GLN A 233 2.36 -15.98 10.65
N LEU A 234 2.28 -14.69 10.33
CA LEU A 234 3.45 -13.81 10.33
C LEU A 234 4.10 -13.71 11.70
N LYS A 235 3.32 -13.57 12.78
CA LYS A 235 3.83 -13.55 14.16
C LYS A 235 4.59 -14.84 14.46
N THR A 236 4.01 -15.99 14.15
CA THR A 236 4.62 -17.32 14.34
C THR A 236 5.92 -17.48 13.54
N GLY A 237 5.93 -17.04 12.29
CA GLY A 237 7.11 -17.05 11.43
C GLY A 237 8.21 -16.09 11.89
N TYR A 238 7.86 -14.98 12.54
CA TYR A 238 8.82 -14.02 13.10
C TYR A 238 9.49 -14.54 14.37
N THR A 239 8.71 -15.11 15.31
CA THR A 239 9.23 -15.56 16.61
C THR A 239 10.11 -16.80 16.52
N SER A 240 10.04 -17.54 15.42
CA SER A 240 10.84 -18.74 15.19
C SER A 240 12.17 -18.38 14.51
N PRO A 241 13.34 -18.89 14.96
CA PRO A 241 14.60 -18.67 14.26
C PRO A 241 14.54 -19.23 12.83
N ASN A 242 14.68 -18.37 11.82
CA ASN A 242 14.75 -18.77 10.41
C ASN A 242 15.31 -17.66 9.52
N LEU A 243 15.73 -18.00 8.30
CA LEU A 243 16.30 -17.07 7.30
C LEU A 243 15.38 -15.90 6.98
N ARG A 244 14.06 -16.11 6.98
CA ARG A 244 13.06 -15.11 6.57
C ARG A 244 12.54 -14.27 7.73
N SER A 245 12.93 -14.54 8.97
CA SER A 245 12.47 -13.80 10.17
C SER A 245 12.64 -12.27 10.04
N SER A 246 13.79 -11.80 9.58
CA SER A 246 14.04 -10.37 9.35
C SER A 246 13.15 -9.79 8.23
N LEU A 247 12.86 -10.55 7.16
CA LEU A 247 11.94 -10.13 6.10
C LEU A 247 10.48 -10.11 6.56
N ILE A 248 10.07 -11.07 7.39
CA ILE A 248 8.75 -11.08 8.03
C ILE A 248 8.57 -9.83 8.89
N SER A 249 9.61 -9.41 9.62
CA SER A 249 9.57 -8.16 10.39
C SER A 249 9.30 -6.94 9.49
N LEU A 250 9.94 -6.85 8.31
CA LEU A 250 9.66 -5.78 7.35
C LEU A 250 8.20 -5.78 6.89
N PHE A 251 7.61 -6.96 6.67
CA PHE A 251 6.21 -7.08 6.29
C PHE A 251 5.28 -6.61 7.42
N ILE A 252 5.51 -7.08 8.65
CA ILE A 252 4.71 -6.69 9.82
C ILE A 252 4.79 -5.17 10.02
N LEU A 253 5.99 -4.60 10.03
CA LEU A 253 6.21 -3.17 10.21
C LEU A 253 5.59 -2.37 9.05
N GLY A 254 5.84 -2.75 7.81
CA GLY A 254 5.28 -2.10 6.62
C GLY A 254 3.76 -2.13 6.58
N TYR A 255 3.14 -3.26 6.95
CA TYR A 255 1.69 -3.37 7.02
C TYR A 255 1.08 -2.44 8.08
N ASN A 256 1.62 -2.47 9.31
CA ASN A 256 1.07 -1.70 10.43
C ASN A 256 1.38 -0.19 10.35
N LEU A 257 2.56 0.20 9.82
CA LEU A 257 2.99 1.60 9.78
C LEU A 257 2.62 2.33 8.48
N PHE A 258 2.48 1.57 7.38
CA PHE A 258 2.16 2.12 6.06
C PHE A 258 0.83 1.63 5.52
N VAL A 259 0.67 0.33 5.23
CA VAL A 259 -0.50 -0.16 4.45
C VAL A 259 -1.82 0.13 5.15
N SER A 260 -1.94 -0.26 6.43
CA SER A 260 -3.17 -0.07 7.22
C SER A 260 -3.54 1.42 7.39
N VAL A 261 -2.53 2.27 7.65
CA VAL A 261 -2.69 3.72 7.77
C VAL A 261 -3.13 4.32 6.44
N HIS A 262 -2.41 4.02 5.34
CA HIS A 262 -2.72 4.56 4.03
C HIS A 262 -4.06 4.04 3.50
N LEU A 263 -4.48 2.82 3.80
CA LEU A 263 -5.81 2.34 3.41
C LEU A 263 -6.92 2.78 4.38
N GLY A 264 -6.56 3.21 5.59
CA GLY A 264 -7.49 3.66 6.60
C GLY A 264 -8.33 2.50 7.13
N THR A 265 -7.69 1.35 7.39
CA THR A 265 -8.33 0.12 7.85
C THR A 265 -8.53 0.05 9.36
N HIS A 266 -7.90 0.96 10.12
CA HIS A 266 -8.02 1.09 11.59
C HIS A 266 -7.66 -0.19 12.37
N ASP A 267 -6.78 -1.05 11.83
CA ASP A 267 -6.38 -2.36 12.38
C ASP A 267 -4.88 -2.48 12.69
N ALA A 268 -4.15 -1.36 12.70
CA ALA A 268 -2.73 -1.34 13.05
C ALA A 268 -2.48 -1.68 14.53
N ASP A 269 -1.65 -2.69 14.79
CA ASP A 269 -1.18 -3.07 16.13
C ASP A 269 0.13 -2.34 16.47
N LEU A 270 0.02 -1.09 16.90
CA LEU A 270 1.18 -0.25 17.19
C LEU A 270 2.01 -0.75 18.39
N VAL A 271 1.38 -1.46 19.34
CA VAL A 271 2.07 -2.03 20.51
C VAL A 271 2.99 -3.15 20.07
N TYR A 272 2.47 -4.10 19.28
CA TYR A 272 3.31 -5.16 18.74
C TYR A 272 4.35 -4.63 17.75
N THR A 273 4.00 -3.62 16.97
CA THR A 273 4.93 -2.94 16.05
C THR A 273 6.13 -2.35 16.79
N GLU A 274 5.93 -1.67 17.91
CA GLU A 274 7.01 -1.11 18.73
C GLU A 274 7.92 -2.20 19.31
N LYS A 275 7.34 -3.33 19.75
CA LYS A 275 8.12 -4.50 20.20
C LYS A 275 9.02 -5.05 19.08
N VAL A 276 8.43 -5.38 17.92
CA VAL A 276 9.16 -5.92 16.76
C VAL A 276 10.27 -4.97 16.32
N LEU A 277 9.96 -3.68 16.26
CA LEU A 277 10.93 -2.66 15.85
C LEU A 277 12.10 -2.58 16.83
N SER A 278 11.83 -2.61 18.14
CA SER A 278 12.86 -2.57 19.17
C SER A 278 13.81 -3.78 19.09
N GLU A 279 13.26 -4.98 18.92
CA GLU A 279 14.03 -6.21 18.73
C GLU A 279 14.91 -6.15 17.46
N MET A 280 14.39 -5.58 16.37
CA MET A 280 15.16 -5.44 15.12
C MET A 280 16.22 -4.34 15.18
N LEU A 281 15.99 -3.23 15.89
CA LEU A 281 17.03 -2.22 16.13
C LEU A 281 18.12 -2.74 17.08
N GLN A 282 17.80 -3.64 18.01
CA GLN A 282 18.83 -4.32 18.80
C GLN A 282 19.67 -5.27 17.93
N LYS A 283 19.03 -6.01 17.02
CA LYS A 283 19.70 -6.93 16.10
C LYS A 283 20.51 -6.21 15.01
N TYR A 284 20.00 -5.10 14.49
CA TYR A 284 20.59 -4.30 13.41
C TYR A 284 20.61 -2.80 13.78
N PRO A 285 21.52 -2.36 14.66
CA PRO A 285 21.52 -1.00 15.21
C PRO A 285 21.64 0.11 14.18
N LYS A 286 22.20 -0.18 13.01
CA LYS A 286 22.35 0.77 11.90
C LYS A 286 21.40 0.47 10.75
N GLY A 287 20.52 -0.52 10.82
CA GLY A 287 19.71 -0.93 9.67
C GLY A 287 18.75 0.16 9.22
N VAL A 288 18.92 0.63 7.97
CA VAL A 288 18.18 1.79 7.41
C VAL A 288 16.66 1.60 7.45
N TYR A 289 16.19 0.39 7.17
CA TYR A 289 14.77 0.04 7.24
C TYR A 289 14.16 0.30 8.61
N PHE A 290 14.88 -0.07 9.67
CA PHE A 290 14.38 0.02 11.03
C PHE A 290 14.44 1.47 11.54
N HIS A 291 15.43 2.27 11.12
CA HIS A 291 15.42 3.72 11.39
C HIS A 291 14.29 4.44 10.65
N LEU A 292 14.01 4.07 9.40
CA LEU A 292 12.83 4.56 8.67
C LEU A 292 11.53 4.23 9.42
N PHE A 293 11.37 2.98 9.88
CA PHE A 293 10.19 2.58 10.65
C PHE A 293 10.10 3.25 12.02
N ALA A 294 11.23 3.52 12.67
CA ALA A 294 11.27 4.29 13.93
C ALA A 294 10.75 5.71 13.71
N GLY A 295 11.27 6.41 12.69
CA GLY A 295 10.76 7.73 12.31
C GLY A 295 9.26 7.70 12.02
N ARG A 296 8.79 6.71 11.26
CA ARG A 296 7.37 6.54 10.95
C ARG A 296 6.51 6.28 12.19
N LEU A 297 6.97 5.47 13.13
CA LEU A 297 6.26 5.21 14.39
C LEU A 297 6.11 6.52 15.19
N LYS A 298 7.17 7.32 15.31
CA LYS A 298 7.14 8.63 15.98
C LYS A 298 6.16 9.60 15.32
N GLN A 299 6.07 9.62 13.98
CA GLN A 299 5.03 10.39 13.28
C GLN A 299 3.61 9.99 13.68
N LEU A 300 3.32 8.68 13.73
CA LEU A 300 1.99 8.19 14.12
C LEU A 300 1.67 8.47 15.58
N GLN A 301 2.69 8.58 16.43
CA GLN A 301 2.59 9.05 17.82
C GLN A 301 2.48 10.58 17.93
N GLY A 302 2.53 11.32 16.82
CA GLY A 302 2.45 12.79 16.79
C GLY A 302 3.74 13.51 17.23
N ASN A 303 4.86 12.79 17.37
CA ASN A 303 6.17 13.34 17.69
C ASN A 303 6.96 13.60 16.39
N PHE A 304 6.66 14.72 15.74
CA PHE A 304 7.26 15.06 14.45
C PHE A 304 8.74 15.45 14.53
N THR A 305 9.21 15.99 15.66
CA THR A 305 10.61 16.40 15.81
C THR A 305 11.51 15.17 15.89
N GLU A 306 11.22 14.24 16.80
CA GLU A 306 11.97 12.98 16.92
C GLU A 306 11.83 12.13 15.65
N ALA A 307 10.67 12.18 14.99
CA ALA A 307 10.50 11.54 13.69
C ALA A 307 11.47 12.07 12.63
N ILE A 308 11.62 13.40 12.53
CA ILE A 308 12.55 14.02 11.57
C ILE A 308 13.99 13.58 11.88
N ASP A 309 14.39 13.56 13.15
CA ASP A 309 15.75 13.16 13.54
C ASP A 309 16.08 11.73 13.09
N HIS A 310 15.17 10.77 13.35
CA HIS A 310 15.33 9.39 12.89
C HIS A 310 15.36 9.27 11.36
N LEU A 311 14.52 10.02 10.65
CA LEU A 311 14.43 9.96 9.19
C LEU A 311 15.65 10.59 8.50
N ILE A 312 16.21 11.67 9.07
CA ILE A 312 17.46 12.26 8.60
C ILE A 312 18.60 11.26 8.81
N GLN A 313 18.70 10.67 10.01
CA GLN A 313 19.70 9.64 10.29
C GLN A 313 19.58 8.46 9.32
N ALA A 314 18.37 7.97 9.05
CA ALA A 314 18.15 6.91 8.07
C ALA A 314 18.59 7.32 6.64
N ALA A 315 18.29 8.56 6.23
CA ALA A 315 18.67 9.08 4.92
C ALA A 315 20.19 9.25 4.75
N GLU A 316 20.92 9.51 5.84
CA GLU A 316 22.37 9.71 5.87
C GLU A 316 23.17 8.41 6.01
N ILE A 317 22.64 7.41 6.73
CA ILE A 317 23.29 6.11 6.90
C ILE A 317 23.48 5.39 5.56
N GLN A 318 22.61 5.64 4.59
CA GLN A 318 22.57 4.91 3.34
C GLN A 318 23.06 5.80 2.18
N THR A 319 24.15 5.38 1.52
CA THR A 319 24.69 6.08 0.34
C THR A 319 24.65 5.26 -0.96
N GLU A 320 24.55 3.93 -0.90
CA GLU A 320 24.55 3.08 -2.11
C GLU A 320 23.26 3.19 -2.94
N TRP A 321 22.10 3.35 -2.28
CA TRP A 321 20.73 3.31 -2.81
C TRP A 321 19.98 4.57 -2.36
N LYS A 322 20.18 5.68 -3.09
CA LYS A 322 19.53 6.99 -2.83
C LYS A 322 18.01 6.94 -2.66
N GLN A 323 17.37 5.89 -3.19
CA GLN A 323 15.94 5.65 -3.09
C GLN A 323 15.47 5.49 -1.64
N PHE A 324 16.32 5.00 -0.72
CA PHE A 324 15.98 5.01 0.70
C PHE A 324 15.85 6.42 1.26
N SER A 325 16.80 7.29 0.90
CA SER A 325 16.74 8.71 1.26
C SER A 325 15.47 9.35 0.69
N HIS A 326 15.03 8.97 -0.52
CA HIS A 326 13.75 9.45 -1.08
C HIS A 326 12.53 9.04 -0.24
N ILE A 327 12.46 7.80 0.25
CA ILE A 327 11.36 7.40 1.15
C ILE A 327 11.42 8.23 2.45
N CYS A 328 12.61 8.45 3.00
CA CYS A 328 12.78 9.28 4.19
C CYS A 328 12.37 10.74 3.94
N TYR A 329 12.74 11.31 2.79
CA TYR A 329 12.38 12.67 2.39
C TYR A 329 10.88 12.85 2.19
N TRP A 330 10.20 11.82 1.66
CA TRP A 330 8.73 11.81 1.59
C TRP A 330 8.11 11.91 2.98
N GLU A 331 8.63 11.15 3.95
CA GLU A 331 8.12 11.19 5.31
C GLU A 331 8.50 12.51 6.04
N ILE A 332 9.71 13.03 5.86
CA ILE A 332 10.13 14.33 6.42
C ILE A 332 9.27 15.48 5.86
N MET A 333 8.93 15.45 4.57
CA MET A 333 8.02 16.41 3.94
C MET A 333 6.68 16.45 4.67
N TRP A 334 6.12 15.28 5.02
CA TRP A 334 4.86 15.21 5.78
C TRP A 334 5.04 15.68 7.22
N CYS A 335 6.15 15.39 7.90
CA CYS A 335 6.45 15.98 9.22
C CYS A 335 6.38 17.52 9.15
N HIS A 336 7.10 18.12 8.19
CA HIS A 336 7.08 19.57 8.00
C HIS A 336 5.72 20.11 7.62
N THR A 337 4.93 19.34 6.87
CA THR A 337 3.53 19.67 6.55
C THR A 337 2.69 19.78 7.82
N PHE A 338 2.78 18.80 8.74
CA PHE A 338 2.01 18.82 9.98
C PHE A 338 2.49 19.88 10.97
N THR A 339 3.77 20.22 10.96
CA THR A 339 4.31 21.35 11.75
C THR A 339 4.14 22.71 11.04
N MET A 340 3.44 22.75 9.89
CA MET A 340 3.19 23.96 9.09
C MET A 340 4.47 24.69 8.64
N ASN A 341 5.59 23.96 8.47
CA ASN A 341 6.82 24.48 7.89
C ASN A 341 6.81 24.27 6.37
N TRP A 342 6.07 25.15 5.68
CA TRP A 342 5.81 25.02 4.25
C TRP A 342 7.07 25.11 3.41
N LYS A 343 8.03 25.98 3.76
CA LYS A 343 9.32 26.10 3.05
C LYS A 343 10.10 24.80 3.03
N SER A 344 10.25 24.15 4.19
CA SER A 344 10.94 22.86 4.26
C SER A 344 10.16 21.76 3.54
N ALA A 345 8.83 21.71 3.70
CA ALA A 345 8.00 20.74 2.96
C ALA A 345 8.17 20.91 1.44
N ALA A 346 8.19 22.15 0.95
CA ALA A 346 8.37 22.46 -0.46
C ALA A 346 9.78 22.11 -0.95
N LYS A 347 10.82 22.27 -0.12
CA LYS A 347 12.19 21.82 -0.42
C LYS A 347 12.24 20.30 -0.65
N TYR A 348 11.67 19.50 0.25
CA TYR A 348 11.67 18.04 0.09
C TYR A 348 10.81 17.57 -1.09
N ALA A 349 9.67 18.25 -1.34
CA ALA A 349 8.89 17.99 -2.54
C ALA A 349 9.70 18.25 -3.82
N GLU A 350 10.54 19.28 -3.85
CA GLU A 350 11.42 19.58 -4.99
C GLU A 350 12.48 18.50 -5.19
N ILE A 351 13.15 18.06 -4.13
CA ILE A 351 14.14 16.96 -4.19
C ILE A 351 13.51 15.70 -4.77
N LEU A 352 12.31 15.33 -4.31
CA LEU A 352 11.60 14.15 -4.82
C LEU A 352 11.17 14.33 -6.28
N ARG A 353 10.71 15.53 -6.65
CA ARG A 353 10.30 15.86 -8.02
C ARG A 353 11.46 15.74 -9.01
N THR A 354 12.66 16.14 -8.61
CA THR A 354 13.85 16.14 -9.48
C THR A 354 14.54 14.78 -9.50
N GLU A 355 14.63 14.08 -8.37
CA GLU A 355 15.45 12.89 -8.25
C GLU A 355 14.70 11.55 -8.33
N SER A 356 13.40 11.52 -7.98
CA SER A 356 12.62 10.29 -7.87
C SER A 356 11.73 10.04 -9.09
N ASN A 357 11.62 8.77 -9.48
CA ASN A 357 10.76 8.32 -10.58
C ASN A 357 9.38 7.83 -10.10
N TRP A 358 9.13 7.77 -8.79
CA TRP A 358 7.94 7.13 -8.24
C TRP A 358 6.62 7.86 -8.51
N SER A 359 6.59 9.19 -8.51
CA SER A 359 5.40 9.95 -8.93
C SER A 359 5.71 11.44 -9.10
N LYS A 360 6.31 11.80 -10.25
CA LYS A 360 6.56 13.21 -10.60
C LYS A 360 5.29 14.06 -10.58
N CYS A 361 4.15 13.46 -10.95
CA CYS A 361 2.83 14.10 -10.87
C CYS A 361 2.49 14.54 -9.44
N VAL A 362 2.63 13.64 -8.45
CA VAL A 362 2.34 13.97 -7.04
C VAL A 362 3.34 14.99 -6.51
N TYR A 363 4.64 14.80 -6.75
CA TYR A 363 5.67 15.68 -6.22
C TYR A 363 5.56 17.11 -6.77
N SER A 364 5.28 17.27 -8.07
CA SER A 364 5.04 18.59 -8.69
C SER A 364 3.82 19.30 -8.09
N TYR A 365 2.71 18.57 -7.88
CA TYR A 365 1.53 19.17 -7.26
C TYR A 365 1.78 19.56 -5.81
N LEU A 366 2.42 18.70 -5.02
CA LEU A 366 2.77 19.00 -3.62
C LEU A 366 3.68 20.22 -3.52
N ARG A 367 4.73 20.30 -4.35
CA ARG A 367 5.58 21.48 -4.46
C ARG A 367 4.76 22.75 -4.74
N ALA A 368 3.85 22.70 -5.71
CA ALA A 368 2.99 23.83 -6.07
C ALA A 368 2.09 24.25 -4.91
N VAL A 369 1.45 23.31 -4.22
CA VAL A 369 0.54 23.64 -3.12
C VAL A 369 1.26 24.07 -1.85
N PHE A 370 2.50 23.63 -1.62
CA PHE A 370 3.33 24.15 -0.53
C PHE A 370 3.77 25.59 -0.80
N LEU A 371 4.20 25.91 -2.03
CA LEU A 371 4.46 27.29 -2.44
C LEU A 371 3.21 28.17 -2.31
N TYR A 372 2.05 27.63 -2.68
CA TYR A 372 0.76 28.30 -2.59
C TYR A 372 0.39 28.72 -1.17
N VAL A 373 0.65 27.86 -0.17
CA VAL A 373 0.34 28.19 1.24
C VAL A 373 1.44 28.97 1.95
N ASP A 374 2.69 28.92 1.45
CA ASP A 374 3.81 29.69 2.00
C ASP A 374 3.75 31.17 1.60
N ASP A 375 3.70 31.42 0.29
CA ASP A 375 3.61 32.77 -0.30
C ASP A 375 3.09 32.65 -1.73
N LYS A 376 1.77 32.69 -1.88
CA LYS A 376 1.10 32.56 -3.18
C LYS A 376 1.58 33.63 -4.16
N ASP A 377 1.63 34.88 -3.74
CA ASP A 377 1.85 36.01 -4.64
C ASP A 377 3.33 36.07 -5.07
N GLY A 378 4.26 35.81 -4.15
CA GLY A 378 5.68 35.73 -4.46
C GLY A 378 6.06 34.55 -5.37
N ASN A 379 5.24 33.49 -5.40
CA ASN A 379 5.50 32.27 -6.19
C ASN A 379 4.50 32.03 -7.34
N ALA A 380 3.68 33.02 -7.69
CA ALA A 380 2.53 32.83 -8.58
C ALA A 380 2.87 32.19 -9.94
N GLU A 381 3.98 32.62 -10.57
CA GLU A 381 4.40 32.09 -11.87
C GLU A 381 4.83 30.62 -11.78
N GLU A 382 5.61 30.26 -10.77
CA GLU A 382 6.08 28.89 -10.56
C GLU A 382 4.92 27.95 -10.20
N ILE A 383 4.00 28.40 -9.34
CA ILE A 383 2.78 27.64 -9.01
C ILE A 383 1.97 27.37 -10.28
N ARG A 384 1.75 28.39 -11.12
CA ARG A 384 1.00 28.27 -12.38
C ARG A 384 1.67 27.30 -13.34
N LYS A 385 2.99 27.38 -13.49
CA LYS A 385 3.78 26.47 -14.31
C LYS A 385 3.63 25.03 -13.84
N LEU A 386 3.90 24.75 -12.56
CA LEU A 386 3.77 23.41 -11.99
C LEU A 386 2.34 22.85 -12.14
N MET A 387 1.32 23.66 -11.88
CA MET A 387 -0.09 23.25 -12.03
C MET A 387 -0.46 22.91 -13.48
N ARG A 388 0.19 23.52 -14.48
CA ARG A 388 0.01 23.17 -15.90
C ARG A 388 0.73 21.88 -16.29
N GLU A 389 1.88 21.60 -15.68
CA GLU A 389 2.68 20.40 -15.94
C GLU A 389 2.07 19.13 -15.32
N VAL A 390 1.44 19.24 -14.14
CA VAL A 390 0.89 18.09 -13.39
C VAL A 390 0.07 17.09 -14.23
N PRO A 391 -0.89 17.51 -15.08
CA PRO A 391 -1.64 16.60 -15.94
C PRO A 391 -0.81 15.78 -16.93
N GLU A 392 0.37 16.28 -17.32
CA GLU A 392 1.27 15.67 -18.31
C GLU A 392 2.21 14.63 -17.67
N LEU A 393 2.41 14.72 -16.36
CA LEU A 393 3.33 13.86 -15.59
C LEU A 393 2.69 12.56 -15.08
N LYS A 394 1.43 12.28 -15.44
CA LYS A 394 0.73 11.07 -14.98
C LYS A 394 1.37 9.81 -15.55
N GLN A 395 1.59 8.84 -14.69
CA GLN A 395 2.00 7.50 -15.05
C GLN A 395 0.83 6.51 -14.95
N ARG A 396 1.09 5.30 -15.42
CA ARG A 396 0.16 4.18 -15.37
C ARG A 396 0.80 3.02 -14.64
N PHE A 397 -0.04 2.28 -13.92
CA PHE A 397 0.31 1.05 -13.23
C PHE A 397 -0.68 -0.02 -13.69
N ALA A 398 -0.19 -1.16 -14.20
CA ALA A 398 -1.01 -2.19 -14.82
C ALA A 398 -2.02 -1.63 -15.86
N GLY A 399 -1.54 -0.72 -16.73
CA GLY A 399 -2.34 -0.05 -17.77
C GLY A 399 -3.39 0.95 -17.26
N LYS A 400 -3.48 1.19 -15.95
CA LYS A 400 -4.43 2.13 -15.34
C LYS A 400 -3.71 3.31 -14.70
N SER A 401 -4.26 4.50 -14.85
CA SER A 401 -3.74 5.67 -14.12
C SER A 401 -3.87 5.47 -12.61
N ILE A 402 -2.83 5.86 -11.87
CA ILE A 402 -2.82 5.81 -10.41
C ILE A 402 -3.97 6.70 -9.88
N PRO A 403 -4.85 6.20 -8.99
CA PRO A 403 -6.02 6.95 -8.54
C PRO A 403 -5.68 8.34 -7.99
N MET A 404 -4.60 8.44 -7.22
CA MET A 404 -4.14 9.69 -6.61
C MET A 404 -3.70 10.71 -7.64
N GLU A 405 -2.95 10.30 -8.67
CA GLU A 405 -2.53 11.20 -9.76
C GLU A 405 -3.72 11.72 -10.56
N LYS A 406 -4.75 10.86 -10.78
CA LYS A 406 -6.01 11.29 -11.40
C LYS A 406 -6.74 12.32 -10.54
N PHE A 407 -6.72 12.17 -9.23
CA PHE A 407 -7.29 13.14 -8.31
C PHE A 407 -6.55 14.47 -8.36
N ILE A 408 -5.23 14.45 -8.20
CA ILE A 408 -4.37 15.63 -8.26
C ILE A 408 -4.47 16.36 -9.60
N THR A 409 -4.53 15.63 -10.72
CA THR A 409 -4.73 16.24 -12.05
C THR A 409 -6.04 17.02 -12.13
N ARG A 410 -7.11 16.52 -11.50
CA ARG A 410 -8.38 17.26 -11.42
C ARG A 410 -8.24 18.51 -10.54
N LYS A 411 -7.47 18.45 -9.46
CA LYS A 411 -7.22 19.59 -8.57
C LYS A 411 -6.38 20.68 -9.24
N ALA A 412 -5.31 20.30 -9.94
CA ALA A 412 -4.52 21.23 -10.73
C ALA A 412 -5.37 21.93 -11.80
N ARG A 413 -6.27 21.21 -12.47
CA ARG A 413 -7.24 21.81 -13.39
C ARG A 413 -8.25 22.71 -12.68
N LYS A 414 -8.79 22.28 -11.53
CA LYS A 414 -9.73 23.07 -10.70
C LYS A 414 -9.10 24.41 -10.32
N PHE A 415 -7.83 24.43 -9.91
CA PHE A 415 -7.06 25.64 -9.61
C PHE A 415 -7.05 26.64 -10.79
N LEU A 416 -6.69 26.17 -11.99
CA LEU A 416 -6.65 27.01 -13.19
C LEU A 416 -8.05 27.51 -13.59
N GLU A 417 -9.08 26.68 -13.46
CA GLU A 417 -10.47 27.03 -13.79
C GLU A 417 -11.12 28.01 -12.79
N GLN A 418 -10.55 28.18 -11.60
CA GLN A 418 -11.10 28.98 -10.50
C GLN A 418 -10.28 30.26 -10.23
N GLY A 419 -9.50 30.73 -11.20
CA GLY A 419 -8.70 31.93 -11.02
C GLY A 419 -7.57 31.73 -10.00
N GLU A 420 -6.90 30.57 -10.07
CA GLU A 420 -5.71 30.27 -9.26
C GLU A 420 -6.02 30.20 -7.76
N HIS A 421 -7.18 29.62 -7.41
CA HIS A 421 -7.61 29.44 -6.04
C HIS A 421 -7.95 27.98 -5.74
N LEU A 422 -7.54 27.52 -4.56
CA LEU A 422 -7.96 26.26 -3.95
C LEU A 422 -8.09 26.48 -2.44
N VAL A 423 -9.14 25.94 -1.84
CA VAL A 423 -9.31 25.95 -0.39
C VAL A 423 -8.53 24.79 0.24
N MET A 424 -7.65 25.14 1.18
CA MET A 424 -6.82 24.21 1.97
C MET A 424 -6.19 23.03 1.19
N PRO A 425 -5.54 23.25 0.03
CA PRO A 425 -5.11 22.18 -0.87
C PRO A 425 -4.11 21.20 -0.23
N VAL A 426 -3.21 21.70 0.62
CA VAL A 426 -2.26 20.86 1.36
C VAL A 426 -2.96 19.92 2.35
N HIS A 427 -3.95 20.43 3.07
CA HIS A 427 -4.69 19.67 4.08
C HIS A 427 -5.66 18.68 3.44
N GLU A 428 -6.23 19.02 2.27
CA GLU A 428 -6.98 18.08 1.45
C GLU A 428 -6.10 16.89 1.04
N MET A 429 -4.83 17.12 0.68
CA MET A 429 -3.89 16.02 0.42
C MET A 429 -3.56 15.26 1.70
N ALA A 430 -3.29 15.94 2.81
CA ALA A 430 -3.06 15.26 4.09
C ALA A 430 -4.25 14.34 4.46
N TYR A 431 -5.49 14.77 4.22
CA TYR A 431 -6.67 13.93 4.38
C TYR A 431 -6.71 12.77 3.37
N ALA A 432 -6.47 13.02 2.08
CA ALA A 432 -6.52 11.99 1.04
C ALA A 432 -5.52 10.83 1.29
N TRP A 433 -4.38 11.12 1.93
CA TRP A 433 -3.39 10.13 2.37
C TRP A 433 -3.67 9.50 3.75
N ASN A 434 -4.80 9.84 4.39
CA ASN A 434 -5.14 9.50 5.78
C ASN A 434 -4.12 10.02 6.81
N GLY A 435 -3.36 11.06 6.47
CA GLY A 435 -2.31 11.63 7.32
C GLY A 435 -2.83 12.37 8.55
N LEU A 436 -4.07 12.88 8.54
CA LEU A 436 -4.63 13.60 9.69
C LEU A 436 -4.70 12.75 10.98
N VAL A 437 -4.63 11.41 10.87
CA VAL A 437 -4.57 10.51 12.03
C VAL A 437 -3.36 10.81 12.94
N MET A 438 -2.27 11.32 12.38
CA MET A 438 -1.04 11.69 13.12
C MET A 438 -1.28 12.85 14.10
N LEU A 439 -2.34 13.64 13.90
CA LEU A 439 -2.72 14.74 14.79
C LEU A 439 -3.57 14.27 15.98
N LYS A 440 -3.90 12.97 16.07
CA LYS A 440 -4.69 12.40 17.17
C LYS A 440 -4.01 12.62 18.52
N GLN A 441 -2.72 12.33 18.60
CA GLN A 441 -1.94 12.44 19.84
C GLN A 441 -1.32 13.84 20.06
N ASN A 442 -1.34 14.71 19.05
CA ASN A 442 -0.78 16.06 19.14
C ASN A 442 -1.91 17.13 19.16
N SER A 443 -2.36 17.49 20.36
CA SER A 443 -3.47 18.44 20.55
C SER A 443 -3.13 19.86 20.09
N GLU A 444 -1.89 20.30 20.25
CA GLU A 444 -1.44 21.63 19.85
C GLU A 444 -1.58 21.83 18.34
N LEU A 445 -0.98 20.94 17.55
CA LEU A 445 -1.03 21.03 16.08
C LEU A 445 -2.44 20.82 15.54
N ARG A 446 -3.22 19.92 16.16
CA ARG A 446 -4.64 19.74 15.84
C ARG A 446 -5.44 21.02 16.07
N ASN A 447 -5.24 21.70 17.19
CA ASN A 447 -5.93 22.95 17.51
C ASN A 447 -5.51 24.08 16.56
N LYS A 448 -4.23 24.16 16.19
CA LYS A 448 -3.77 25.09 15.13
C LYS A 448 -4.46 24.82 13.81
N LEU A 449 -4.60 23.56 13.39
CA LEU A 449 -5.33 23.20 12.18
C LEU A 449 -6.82 23.60 12.27
N LEU A 450 -7.49 23.36 13.39
CA LEU A 450 -8.86 23.81 13.61
C LEU A 450 -9.01 25.33 13.49
N GLN A 451 -8.04 26.10 14.00
CA GLN A 451 -8.02 27.55 13.84
C GLN A 451 -7.88 27.98 12.38
N LEU A 452 -6.98 27.35 11.61
CA LEU A 452 -6.84 27.61 10.17
C LEU A 452 -8.14 27.29 9.40
N ILE A 453 -8.78 26.16 9.72
CA ILE A 453 -10.06 25.78 9.11
C ILE A 453 -11.12 26.85 9.42
N GLN A 454 -11.20 27.32 10.66
CA GLN A 454 -12.16 28.36 11.05
C GLN A 454 -11.89 29.70 10.35
N GLN A 455 -10.62 30.07 10.14
CA GLN A 455 -10.24 31.26 9.38
C GLN A 455 -10.70 31.13 7.91
N GLU A 456 -10.49 29.97 7.28
CA GLU A 456 -10.95 29.72 5.92
C GLU A 456 -12.47 29.67 5.80
N GLN A 457 -13.18 29.13 6.80
CA GLN A 457 -14.65 29.20 6.87
C GLN A 457 -15.13 30.66 6.88
N ASN A 458 -14.53 31.50 7.72
CA ASN A 458 -14.88 32.93 7.78
C ASN A 458 -14.58 33.65 6.46
N SER A 459 -13.47 33.32 5.80
CA SER A 459 -13.12 33.86 4.48
C SER A 459 -14.10 33.41 3.39
N LEU A 460 -14.54 32.15 3.42
CA LEU A 460 -15.51 31.62 2.48
C LEU A 460 -16.88 32.30 2.62
N GLU A 461 -17.36 32.51 3.86
CA GLU A 461 -18.61 33.23 4.11
C GLU A 461 -18.55 34.69 3.65
N LYS A 462 -17.41 35.38 3.87
CA LYS A 462 -17.20 36.73 3.33
C LYS A 462 -17.26 36.76 1.80
N ARG A 463 -16.63 35.78 1.11
CA ARG A 463 -16.69 35.66 -0.36
C ARG A 463 -18.11 35.42 -0.86
N LYS A 464 -18.90 34.61 -0.14
CA LYS A 464 -20.32 34.41 -0.44
C LYS A 464 -21.12 35.69 -0.28
N ALA A 465 -20.95 36.43 0.82
CA ALA A 465 -21.67 37.68 1.08
C ALA A 465 -21.34 38.79 0.07
N LEU A 466 -20.12 38.81 -0.46
CA LEU A 466 -19.66 39.76 -1.48
C LEU A 466 -20.11 39.39 -2.91
N SER A 467 -20.60 38.17 -3.10
CA SER A 467 -21.13 37.72 -4.39
C SER A 467 -22.60 38.15 -4.49
N PRO A 468 -22.98 39.11 -5.35
CA PRO A 468 -24.36 39.56 -5.42
C PRO A 468 -25.26 38.39 -5.85
N GLU A 469 -26.10 37.91 -4.94
CA GLU A 469 -27.25 37.08 -5.28
C GLU A 469 -28.15 37.90 -6.21
N LYS A 470 -28.15 37.59 -7.51
CA LYS A 470 -29.25 38.02 -8.36
C LYS A 470 -30.51 37.27 -7.91
N GLY A 471 -31.31 37.95 -7.09
CA GLY A 471 -32.76 37.77 -7.04
C GLY A 471 -33.30 36.95 -5.89
N SER A 472 -33.50 37.60 -4.75
CA SER A 472 -34.68 37.36 -3.93
C SER A 472 -35.94 37.73 -4.74
N SER A 473 -36.56 36.74 -5.38
CA SER A 473 -38.00 36.76 -5.62
C SER A 473 -38.48 35.34 -5.86
N SER A 474 -39.42 34.93 -5.03
CA SER A 474 -40.35 33.82 -5.23
C SER A 474 -40.71 33.64 -6.70
N ASP A 475 -40.12 32.65 -7.37
CA ASP A 475 -40.76 31.95 -8.49
C ASP A 475 -40.01 30.65 -8.81
N VAL A 476 -40.65 29.55 -8.45
CA VAL A 476 -40.31 28.20 -8.87
C VAL A 476 -40.68 28.09 -10.34
N ASN A 477 -39.76 28.40 -11.26
CA ASN A 477 -39.51 27.63 -12.48
C ASN A 477 -38.69 28.41 -13.52
N LYS A 478 -37.72 27.69 -14.10
CA LYS A 478 -37.05 27.96 -15.39
C LYS A 478 -36.36 29.32 -15.52
N THR A 479 -35.02 29.33 -15.44
CA THR A 479 -34.24 29.85 -16.57
C THR A 479 -32.79 29.36 -16.66
N LYS A 480 -32.51 28.86 -17.85
CA LYS A 480 -31.25 28.72 -18.61
C LYS A 480 -29.96 29.31 -18.02
N LYS A 481 -28.95 28.43 -18.02
CA LYS A 481 -27.50 28.69 -18.09
C LYS A 481 -27.16 30.03 -18.78
N SER A 482 -26.57 30.95 -18.03
CA SER A 482 -25.70 32.00 -18.60
C SER A 482 -24.31 31.42 -18.83
N LYS A 483 -23.73 31.67 -20.00
CA LYS A 483 -22.40 31.16 -20.39
C LYS A 483 -21.21 31.83 -19.68
N ASP A 484 -21.40 32.93 -18.95
CA ASP A 484 -20.28 33.72 -18.36
C ASP A 484 -20.44 34.10 -16.87
N GLY A 485 -21.06 33.23 -16.06
CA GLY A 485 -21.32 33.47 -14.61
C GLY A 485 -20.62 32.51 -13.64
N LYS A 486 -19.33 32.22 -13.84
CA LYS A 486 -18.55 31.23 -13.06
C LYS A 486 -17.99 31.82 -11.76
N MET A 487 -18.77 31.86 -10.67
CA MET A 487 -18.15 31.98 -9.33
C MET A 487 -18.92 31.28 -8.20
N ASN A 488 -20.25 31.13 -8.29
CA ASN A 488 -21.04 30.39 -7.28
C ASN A 488 -21.06 28.86 -7.44
N GLY A 489 -20.46 28.31 -8.50
CA GLY A 489 -20.50 26.88 -8.77
C GLY A 489 -19.67 26.00 -7.84
N ASN A 490 -18.80 26.56 -6.99
CA ASN A 490 -17.86 25.77 -6.17
C ASN A 490 -17.96 26.05 -4.67
N TYR A 491 -18.90 26.90 -4.24
CA TYR A 491 -19.07 27.22 -2.82
C TYR A 491 -19.26 25.95 -1.98
N PHE A 492 -20.15 25.06 -2.42
CA PHE A 492 -20.43 23.82 -1.69
C PHE A 492 -19.28 22.81 -1.75
N ASP A 493 -18.48 22.79 -2.83
CA ASP A 493 -17.24 22.00 -2.89
C ASP A 493 -16.29 22.43 -1.77
N ASP A 494 -16.07 23.73 -1.63
CA ASP A 494 -15.12 24.28 -0.66
C ASP A 494 -15.68 24.22 0.77
N TYR A 495 -16.97 24.50 0.96
CA TYR A 495 -17.67 24.38 2.24
C TYR A 495 -17.64 22.95 2.77
N CYS A 496 -18.00 21.96 1.94
CA CYS A 496 -17.99 20.56 2.35
C CYS A 496 -16.57 20.05 2.61
N LEU A 497 -15.55 20.56 1.89
CA LEU A 497 -14.16 20.25 2.20
C LEU A 497 -13.75 20.78 3.59
N LEU A 498 -14.11 22.02 3.93
CA LEU A 498 -13.85 22.58 5.25
C LEU A 498 -14.58 21.78 6.35
N GLN A 499 -15.83 21.39 6.13
CA GLN A 499 -16.56 20.52 7.07
C GLN A 499 -15.90 19.14 7.22
N LEU A 500 -15.39 18.56 6.12
CA LEU A 500 -14.70 17.27 6.16
C LEU A 500 -13.43 17.34 7.01
N LEU A 501 -12.59 18.35 6.76
CA LEU A 501 -11.36 18.57 7.52
C LEU A 501 -11.65 18.90 8.99
N LYS A 502 -12.68 19.71 9.25
CA LYS A 502 -13.14 20.06 10.61
C LYS A 502 -13.63 18.82 11.35
N GLY A 503 -14.50 18.03 10.73
CA GLY A 503 -15.03 16.79 11.29
C GLY A 503 -13.92 15.81 11.65
N ALA A 504 -12.93 15.64 10.78
CA ALA A 504 -11.76 14.78 11.05
C ALA A 504 -10.96 15.28 12.27
N CYS A 505 -10.68 16.58 12.35
CA CYS A 505 -9.97 17.16 13.50
C CYS A 505 -10.77 17.01 14.80
N LEU A 506 -12.07 17.31 14.78
CA LEU A 506 -12.95 17.17 15.94
C LEU A 506 -13.03 15.72 16.42
N ARG A 507 -13.16 14.76 15.50
CA ARG A 507 -13.15 13.32 15.80
C ARG A 507 -11.86 12.91 16.50
N TYR A 508 -10.70 13.32 15.98
CA TYR A 508 -9.42 13.00 16.61
C TYR A 508 -9.19 13.73 17.94
N GLY A 509 -9.93 14.81 18.19
CA GLY A 509 -10.03 15.48 19.50
C GLY A 509 -11.10 14.89 20.43
N ASN A 510 -11.73 13.76 20.08
CA ASN A 510 -12.85 13.13 20.79
C ASN A 510 -14.10 14.02 20.93
N GLN A 511 -14.26 15.07 20.10
CA GLN A 511 -15.43 15.95 20.06
C GLN A 511 -16.49 15.38 19.10
N PHE A 512 -16.95 14.17 19.40
CA PHE A 512 -17.71 13.35 18.47
C PHE A 512 -19.04 13.97 18.01
N LEU A 513 -19.76 14.65 18.90
CA LEU A 513 -21.03 15.30 18.54
C LEU A 513 -20.82 16.39 17.49
N GLN A 514 -19.79 17.22 17.65
CA GLN A 514 -19.47 18.28 16.70
C GLN A 514 -18.95 17.70 15.38
N ALA A 515 -18.17 16.62 15.44
CA ALA A 515 -17.73 15.90 14.24
C ALA A 515 -18.92 15.31 13.46
N GLU A 516 -19.89 14.71 14.16
CA GLU A 516 -21.11 14.16 13.57
C GLU A 516 -21.94 15.23 12.86
N LEU A 517 -22.04 16.42 13.45
CA LEU A 517 -22.70 17.58 12.82
C LEU A 517 -21.99 17.97 11.53
N CYS A 518 -20.65 18.06 11.53
CA CYS A 518 -19.88 18.35 10.31
C CYS A 518 -20.15 17.32 9.19
N TYR A 519 -20.15 16.03 9.50
CA TYR A 519 -20.36 14.99 8.49
C TYR A 519 -21.81 14.93 7.99
N THR A 520 -22.79 15.18 8.86
CA THR A 520 -24.21 15.25 8.48
C THR A 520 -24.48 16.46 7.59
N ASP A 521 -23.87 17.61 7.90
CA ASP A 521 -23.99 18.83 7.12
C ASP A 521 -23.43 18.68 5.69
N ILE A 522 -22.35 17.91 5.50
CA ILE A 522 -21.85 17.54 4.16
C ILE A 522 -22.92 16.76 3.38
N ARG A 523 -23.61 15.82 4.03
CA ARG A 523 -24.65 15.01 3.39
C ARG A 523 -25.83 15.88 2.96
N GLU A 524 -26.24 16.83 3.77
CA GLU A 524 -27.34 17.75 3.47
C GLU A 524 -27.02 18.67 2.28
N ASN A 525 -25.76 19.12 2.18
CA ASN A 525 -25.31 20.05 1.14
C ASN A 525 -24.74 19.37 -0.11
N PHE A 526 -24.66 18.03 -0.15
CA PHE A 526 -24.03 17.29 -1.25
C PHE A 526 -24.57 17.64 -2.64
N LYS A 527 -25.88 17.90 -2.78
CA LYS A 527 -26.50 18.24 -4.07
C LYS A 527 -25.97 19.53 -4.67
N GLY A 528 -25.37 20.39 -3.86
CA GLY A 528 -24.74 21.64 -4.30
C GLY A 528 -23.30 21.49 -4.80
N ILE A 529 -22.65 20.34 -4.54
CA ILE A 529 -21.27 20.07 -4.96
C ILE A 529 -21.22 19.90 -6.49
N ALA A 530 -20.32 20.62 -7.16
CA ALA A 530 -20.22 20.60 -8.63
C ALA A 530 -19.11 19.69 -9.16
N LYS A 531 -17.98 19.55 -8.44
CA LYS A 531 -16.80 18.81 -8.91
C LYS A 531 -16.39 17.71 -7.93
N ASP A 532 -16.26 18.06 -6.66
CA ASP A 532 -15.65 17.24 -5.61
C ASP A 532 -16.64 16.28 -4.94
N HIS A 533 -17.37 15.51 -5.76
CA HIS A 533 -18.41 14.56 -5.31
C HIS A 533 -17.91 13.46 -4.36
N TYR A 534 -16.58 13.34 -4.16
CA TYR A 534 -15.99 12.40 -3.21
C TYR A 534 -16.19 12.84 -1.75
N LEU A 535 -16.48 14.11 -1.49
CA LEU A 535 -16.57 14.69 -0.15
C LEU A 535 -17.67 14.03 0.71
N ALA A 536 -18.86 13.83 0.15
CA ALA A 536 -19.95 13.17 0.88
C ALA A 536 -19.66 11.71 1.22
N PRO A 537 -19.30 10.81 0.28
CA PRO A 537 -18.98 9.45 0.66
C PRO A 537 -17.76 9.39 1.59
N ALA A 538 -16.78 10.30 1.47
CA ALA A 538 -15.65 10.37 2.39
C ALA A 538 -16.08 10.74 3.82
N GLY A 539 -16.87 11.80 4.00
CA GLY A 539 -17.36 12.23 5.31
C GLY A 539 -18.29 11.21 5.96
N LEU A 540 -19.17 10.57 5.19
CA LEU A 540 -20.03 9.50 5.70
C LEU A 540 -19.24 8.24 6.07
N SER A 541 -18.17 7.93 5.35
CA SER A 541 -17.27 6.83 5.72
C SER A 541 -16.53 7.12 7.03
N ASP A 542 -16.12 8.36 7.26
CA ASP A 542 -15.57 8.79 8.55
C ASP A 542 -16.59 8.65 9.69
N LEU A 543 -17.84 9.05 9.45
CA LEU A 543 -18.94 8.91 10.40
C LEU A 543 -19.21 7.44 10.75
N VAL A 544 -19.23 6.55 9.76
CA VAL A 544 -19.35 5.09 9.98
C VAL A 544 -18.25 4.60 10.91
N TRP A 545 -16.99 4.95 10.64
CA TRP A 545 -15.87 4.53 11.49
C TRP A 545 -15.97 5.09 12.90
N MET A 546 -16.38 6.35 13.04
CA MET A 546 -16.59 6.97 14.34
C MET A 546 -17.69 6.25 15.13
N TRP A 547 -18.81 5.89 14.50
CA TRP A 547 -19.88 5.13 15.15
C TRP A 547 -19.46 3.69 15.50
N ILE A 548 -18.65 3.03 14.67
CA ILE A 548 -18.02 1.74 15.02
C ILE A 548 -17.17 1.88 16.30
N GLU A 549 -16.34 2.92 16.38
CA GLU A 549 -15.49 3.20 17.55
C GLU A 549 -16.32 3.51 18.81
N GLN A 550 -17.53 4.04 18.66
CA GLN A 550 -18.49 4.30 19.75
C GLN A 550 -19.37 3.07 20.11
N GLY A 551 -19.25 1.96 19.40
CA GLY A 551 -20.10 0.78 19.60
C GLY A 551 -21.51 0.89 18.99
N LYS A 552 -21.80 1.94 18.21
CA LYS A 552 -23.05 2.15 17.45
C LYS A 552 -23.06 1.33 16.16
N THR A 553 -22.92 0.02 16.29
CA THR A 553 -22.69 -0.89 15.14
C THR A 553 -23.93 -1.01 14.24
N GLY A 554 -25.13 -0.88 14.78
CA GLY A 554 -26.38 -0.89 14.03
C GLY A 554 -26.49 0.30 13.08
N GLU A 555 -26.40 1.53 13.61
CA GLU A 555 -26.47 2.75 12.80
C GLU A 555 -25.31 2.83 11.80
N ALA A 556 -24.12 2.39 12.19
CA ALA A 556 -22.95 2.32 11.31
C ALA A 556 -23.19 1.39 10.10
N ALA A 557 -23.80 0.22 10.31
CA ALA A 557 -24.10 -0.72 9.23
C ALA A 557 -25.12 -0.16 8.23
N GLU A 558 -26.16 0.51 8.72
CA GLU A 558 -27.16 1.16 7.87
C GLU A 558 -26.57 2.31 7.06
N LEU A 559 -25.77 3.17 7.70
CA LEU A 559 -25.11 4.29 7.03
C LEU A 559 -24.09 3.81 6.00
N LEU A 560 -23.34 2.74 6.29
CA LEU A 560 -22.40 2.15 5.35
C LEU A 560 -23.13 1.62 4.09
N LYS A 561 -24.25 0.91 4.28
CA LYS A 561 -25.08 0.41 3.19
C LYS A 561 -25.66 1.56 2.35
N PHE A 562 -26.15 2.61 3.00
CA PHE A 562 -26.63 3.82 2.34
C PHE A 562 -25.52 4.47 1.50
N THR A 563 -24.34 4.68 2.08
CA THR A 563 -23.22 5.35 1.43
C THR A 563 -22.75 4.59 0.18
N LYS A 564 -22.60 3.26 0.28
CA LYS A 564 -22.22 2.40 -0.87
C LYS A 564 -23.24 2.41 -2.01
N LYS A 565 -24.53 2.57 -1.70
CA LYS A 565 -25.61 2.55 -2.70
C LYS A 565 -25.82 3.91 -3.36
N THR A 566 -25.67 5.00 -2.60
CA THR A 566 -26.05 6.35 -3.03
C THR A 566 -24.97 7.03 -3.89
N TYR A 567 -23.69 6.80 -3.58
CA TYR A 567 -22.59 7.51 -4.24
C TYR A 567 -21.76 6.57 -5.12
N THR A 568 -21.61 6.92 -6.39
CA THR A 568 -20.79 6.18 -7.37
C THR A 568 -20.05 7.15 -8.30
N HIS A 569 -19.03 6.66 -8.99
CA HIS A 569 -18.29 7.38 -10.04
C HIS A 569 -17.58 8.67 -9.58
N TYR A 570 -17.16 8.72 -8.31
CA TYR A 570 -16.45 9.86 -7.74
C TYR A 570 -14.92 9.68 -7.74
N SER A 571 -14.19 10.76 -7.48
CA SER A 571 -12.73 10.73 -7.33
C SER A 571 -12.30 9.84 -6.16
N MET A 572 -11.22 9.07 -6.31
CA MET A 572 -10.69 8.20 -5.24
C MET A 572 -11.66 7.10 -4.78
N GLU A 573 -12.68 6.78 -5.58
CA GLU A 573 -13.69 5.76 -5.25
C GLU A 573 -13.07 4.41 -4.87
N SER A 574 -12.08 3.90 -5.63
CA SER A 574 -11.41 2.64 -5.30
C SER A 574 -10.73 2.67 -3.92
N ARG A 575 -10.11 3.79 -3.56
CA ARG A 575 -9.44 3.97 -2.26
C ARG A 575 -10.45 4.01 -1.12
N LEU A 576 -11.57 4.70 -1.31
CA LEU A 576 -12.62 4.76 -0.30
C LEU A 576 -13.34 3.42 -0.15
N HIS A 577 -13.47 2.64 -1.22
CA HIS A 577 -14.01 1.27 -1.14
C HIS A 577 -13.19 0.36 -0.25
N PHE A 578 -11.85 0.43 -0.27
CA PHE A 578 -11.00 -0.32 0.67
C PHE A 578 -11.36 0.01 2.12
N ARG A 579 -11.49 1.29 2.43
CA ARG A 579 -11.84 1.77 3.77
C ARG A 579 -13.24 1.35 4.20
N MET A 580 -14.22 1.46 3.31
CA MET A 580 -15.60 1.03 3.54
C MET A 580 -15.73 -0.50 3.64
N GLN A 581 -14.83 -1.26 3.02
CA GLN A 581 -14.76 -2.71 3.18
C GLN A 581 -14.18 -3.08 4.54
N ALA A 582 -13.10 -2.45 4.97
CA ALA A 582 -12.56 -2.68 6.30
C ALA A 582 -13.61 -2.39 7.38
N ALA A 583 -14.42 -1.33 7.22
CA ALA A 583 -15.56 -1.05 8.10
C ALA A 583 -16.60 -2.19 8.08
N GLN A 584 -16.91 -2.74 6.91
CA GLN A 584 -17.83 -3.87 6.76
C GLN A 584 -17.34 -5.11 7.52
N LEU A 585 -16.06 -5.46 7.34
CA LEU A 585 -15.44 -6.61 8.02
C LEU A 585 -15.48 -6.40 9.53
N ARG A 586 -15.15 -5.19 10.01
CA ARG A 586 -15.20 -4.86 11.43
C ARG A 586 -16.60 -4.99 12.03
N LEU A 587 -17.62 -4.57 11.30
CA LEU A 587 -19.02 -4.74 11.71
C LEU A 587 -19.43 -6.21 11.79
N GLN A 588 -18.95 -7.05 10.86
CA GLN A 588 -19.19 -8.50 10.90
C GLN A 588 -18.51 -9.15 12.11
N GLU A 589 -17.26 -8.80 12.39
CA GLU A 589 -16.54 -9.26 13.60
C GLU A 589 -17.29 -8.90 14.89
N CYS A 590 -17.79 -7.65 15.00
CA CYS A 590 -18.56 -7.22 16.17
C CYS A 590 -19.86 -8.02 16.32
N ALA A 591 -20.56 -8.29 15.21
CA ALA A 591 -21.78 -9.10 15.23
C ALA A 591 -21.51 -10.55 15.65
N SER A 592 -20.44 -11.17 15.13
CA SER A 592 -20.05 -12.54 15.51
C SER A 592 -19.67 -12.65 16.98
N LYS A 593 -18.94 -11.66 17.53
CA LYS A 593 -18.61 -11.62 18.97
C LYS A 593 -19.83 -11.48 19.86
N LEU A 594 -20.80 -10.65 19.46
CA LEU A 594 -22.07 -10.52 20.19
C LEU A 594 -22.84 -11.83 20.21
N GLN A 595 -22.93 -12.52 19.06
CA GLN A 595 -23.56 -13.85 18.98
C GLN A 595 -22.85 -14.89 19.86
N GLN A 596 -21.52 -14.90 19.88
CA GLN A 596 -20.74 -15.78 20.76
C GLN A 596 -20.90 -15.45 22.25
N SER A 597 -21.15 -14.19 22.61
CA SER A 597 -21.39 -13.79 24.01
C SER A 597 -22.82 -14.06 24.51
N MET A 598 -23.76 -14.33 23.58
CA MET A 598 -25.14 -14.68 23.90
C MET A 598 -25.37 -16.19 24.02
N HIS A 599 -24.37 -16.99 23.67
CA HIS A 599 -24.30 -18.44 23.85
C HIS A 599 -23.35 -18.78 24.99
#